data_AF-A0A9X5PCF3-F1
#
_entry.id   AF-A0A9X5PCF3-F1
#
_cell.length_a   1.000
_cell.length_b   1.000
_cell.length_c   1.000
_cell.angle_alpha   90.00
_cell.angle_beta   90.00
_cell.angle_gamma   90.00
#
_symmetry.space_group_name_H-M   'P 1'
#
loop_
_entity.id
_entity.type
_entity.pdbx_description
1 polymer ?
#
loop_
_entity_poly.entity_id
_entity_poly.type
_entity_poly.pdbx_seq_one_letter_code
_entity_poly.pdbx_strand_id
1 'polypeptide(L)'
;MDQNNTPHPNVPNDTAVMTVKDWIITFLILAIPIVGLVMIFVWAFGDGNKNRKHFMQAYLWLMLICFIIMIPLVFFITKNLPAAAMQQHNFGQPAYEAPMNNMPSEKFDANSLPEQDSSADNMLEQESEAASEVPEEVPENAEAAQ
;
A
#
# COMPACT_ATOMS: atom_id res chain seq x y z
N MET A 1 17.49 -62.89 -43.91
CA MET A 1 17.70 -61.62 -43.20
C MET A 1 16.84 -60.62 -43.93
N ASP A 2 15.54 -60.62 -43.63
CA ASP A 2 14.57 -59.79 -44.36
C ASP A 2 14.39 -58.51 -43.57
N GLN A 3 15.08 -57.45 -44.00
CA GLN A 3 14.87 -56.11 -43.47
C GLN A 3 13.49 -55.63 -43.92
N ASN A 4 12.53 -55.77 -43.00
CA ASN A 4 11.17 -55.31 -43.09
C ASN A 4 11.12 -53.80 -43.38
N ASN A 5 11.08 -53.43 -44.66
CA ASN A 5 10.82 -52.07 -45.11
C ASN A 5 9.31 -51.81 -45.03
N THR A 6 8.75 -51.76 -43.82
CA THR A 6 7.42 -51.20 -43.61
C THR A 6 7.48 -49.72 -43.96
N PRO A 7 6.61 -49.20 -44.84
CA PRO A 7 6.45 -47.77 -44.99
C PRO A 7 6.20 -47.18 -43.60
N HIS A 8 7.13 -46.34 -43.13
CA HIS A 8 6.89 -45.57 -41.91
C HIS A 8 5.58 -44.82 -42.15
N PRO A 9 4.52 -45.05 -41.36
CA PRO A 9 3.31 -44.27 -41.51
C PRO A 9 3.73 -42.81 -41.40
N ASN A 10 3.29 -41.97 -42.34
CA ASN A 10 3.50 -40.53 -42.31
C ASN A 10 2.80 -40.03 -41.04
N VAL A 11 3.53 -40.04 -39.91
CA VAL A 11 3.04 -39.63 -38.61
C VAL A 11 2.76 -38.15 -38.78
N PRO A 12 1.50 -37.71 -38.65
CA PRO A 12 1.19 -36.31 -38.82
C PRO A 12 2.11 -35.48 -37.92
N ASN A 13 2.84 -34.53 -38.50
CA ASN A 13 3.82 -33.70 -37.77
C ASN A 13 3.15 -32.85 -36.66
N ASP A 14 1.82 -32.88 -36.56
CA ASP A 14 1.03 -32.25 -35.51
C ASP A 14 1.11 -33.00 -34.15
N THR A 15 1.53 -34.26 -34.10
CA THR A 15 1.73 -35.03 -32.85
C THR A 15 3.20 -35.05 -32.40
N ALA A 16 4.10 -34.46 -33.18
CA ALA A 16 5.53 -34.46 -32.86
C ALA A 16 5.76 -33.86 -31.46
N VAL A 17 6.67 -34.46 -30.69
CA VAL A 17 7.04 -33.90 -29.38
C VAL A 17 7.78 -32.59 -29.61
N MET A 18 7.33 -31.52 -28.96
CA MET A 18 7.99 -30.22 -29.06
C MET A 18 9.32 -30.23 -28.32
N THR A 19 10.35 -29.67 -28.92
CA THR A 19 11.66 -29.56 -28.29
C THR A 19 11.66 -28.49 -27.21
N VAL A 20 12.63 -28.53 -26.29
CA VAL A 20 12.80 -27.51 -25.23
C VAL A 20 12.91 -26.11 -25.83
N LYS A 21 13.59 -25.96 -26.96
CA LYS A 21 13.72 -24.69 -27.68
C LYS A 21 12.36 -24.13 -28.09
N ASP A 22 11.46 -24.97 -28.58
CA ASP A 22 10.13 -24.55 -29.03
C ASP A 22 9.25 -24.12 -27.85
N TRP A 23 9.41 -24.76 -26.69
CA TRP A 23 8.76 -24.34 -25.44
C TRP A 23 9.30 -23.01 -24.94
N ILE A 24 10.61 -22.77 -25.00
CA ILE A 24 11.21 -21.49 -24.63
C ILE A 24 10.65 -20.36 -25.49
N ILE A 25 10.54 -20.54 -26.81
CA ILE A 25 9.93 -19.55 -27.71
C ILE A 25 8.46 -19.32 -27.35
N THR A 26 7.73 -20.38 -27.01
CA THR A 26 6.33 -20.29 -26.58
C THR A 26 6.22 -19.43 -25.33
N PHE A 27 7.04 -19.67 -24.30
CA PHE A 27 7.05 -18.86 -23.07
C PHE A 27 7.49 -17.41 -23.32
N LEU A 28 8.43 -17.18 -24.24
CA LEU A 28 8.87 -15.83 -24.60
C LEU A 28 7.73 -15.01 -25.23
N ILE A 29 6.89 -15.63 -26.07
CA ILE A 29 5.71 -14.98 -26.65
C ILE A 29 4.66 -14.72 -25.57
N LEU A 30 4.44 -15.67 -24.66
CA LEU A 30 3.51 -15.52 -23.53
C LEU A 30 3.94 -14.41 -22.56
N ALA A 31 5.24 -14.13 -22.45
CA ALA A 31 5.76 -13.06 -21.59
C ALA A 31 5.30 -11.66 -22.03
N ILE A 32 4.95 -11.48 -23.31
CA ILE A 32 4.39 -10.23 -23.83
C ILE A 32 2.89 -10.23 -23.54
N PRO A 33 2.33 -9.32 -22.72
CA PRO A 33 0.97 -9.45 -22.20
C PRO A 33 -0.11 -9.41 -23.30
N ILE A 34 -0.01 -8.48 -24.25
CA ILE A 34 -1.01 -8.33 -25.33
C ILE A 34 -0.86 -9.45 -26.36
N VAL A 35 0.37 -9.72 -26.81
CA VAL A 35 0.65 -10.75 -27.82
C VAL A 35 0.37 -12.14 -27.25
N GLY A 36 0.80 -12.41 -26.02
CA GLY A 36 0.56 -13.66 -25.31
C GLY A 36 -0.93 -13.97 -25.20
N LEU A 37 -1.76 -12.99 -24.84
CA LEU A 37 -3.22 -13.16 -24.76
C LEU A 37 -3.80 -13.58 -26.11
N VAL A 38 -3.48 -12.86 -27.19
CA VAL A 38 -3.95 -13.20 -28.55
C VAL A 38 -3.42 -14.57 -28.98
N MET A 39 -2.15 -14.86 -28.71
CA MET A 39 -1.51 -16.08 -29.18
C MET A 39 -2.03 -17.34 -28.49
N ILE A 40 -2.46 -17.24 -27.23
CA ILE A 40 -3.16 -18.33 -26.53
C ILE A 40 -4.41 -18.73 -27.30
N PHE A 41 -5.24 -17.78 -27.77
CA PHE A 41 -6.43 -18.08 -28.56
C PHE A 41 -6.07 -18.68 -29.93
N VAL A 42 -5.07 -18.10 -30.61
CA VAL A 42 -4.60 -18.60 -31.91
C VAL A 42 -4.13 -20.05 -31.81
N TRP A 43 -3.40 -20.41 -30.76
CA TRP A 43 -2.93 -21.79 -30.56
C TRP A 43 -3.97 -22.73 -29.96
N ALA A 44 -4.90 -22.25 -29.13
CA ALA A 44 -5.95 -23.07 -28.55
C ALA A 44 -7.01 -23.49 -29.57
N PHE A 45 -7.30 -22.64 -30.56
CA PHE A 45 -8.32 -22.89 -31.59
C PHE A 45 -7.75 -23.18 -32.97
N GLY A 46 -6.51 -22.78 -33.24
CA GLY A 46 -5.85 -22.99 -34.52
C GLY A 46 -5.43 -24.44 -34.78
N ASP A 47 -4.80 -24.60 -35.94
CA ASP A 47 -4.15 -25.83 -36.38
C ASP A 47 -2.64 -25.78 -36.03
N GLY A 48 -2.07 -26.93 -35.72
CA GLY A 48 -0.68 -27.06 -35.30
C GLY A 48 -0.48 -28.17 -34.26
N ASN A 49 0.63 -28.08 -33.52
CA ASN A 49 1.03 -29.14 -32.60
C ASN A 49 -0.02 -29.39 -31.50
N LYS A 50 -0.51 -30.63 -31.42
CA LYS A 50 -1.55 -31.07 -30.47
C LYS A 50 -1.12 -30.88 -29.02
N ASN A 51 0.16 -31.10 -28.69
CA ASN A 51 0.67 -30.90 -27.33
C ASN A 51 0.54 -29.43 -26.91
N ARG A 52 0.90 -28.50 -27.80
CA ARG A 52 0.74 -27.05 -27.52
C ARG A 52 -0.72 -26.64 -27.44
N LYS A 53 -1.55 -27.16 -28.34
CA LYS A 53 -2.99 -26.86 -28.36
C LYS A 53 -3.67 -27.26 -27.04
N HIS A 54 -3.45 -28.48 -26.57
CA HIS A 54 -4.02 -28.94 -25.30
C HIS A 54 -3.50 -28.14 -24.11
N PHE A 55 -2.22 -27.75 -24.10
CA PHE A 55 -1.69 -26.87 -23.07
C PHE A 55 -2.38 -25.50 -23.05
N MET A 56 -2.56 -24.86 -24.21
CA MET A 56 -3.22 -23.55 -24.30
C MET A 56 -4.71 -23.64 -23.96
N GLN A 57 -5.39 -24.72 -24.33
CA GLN A 57 -6.76 -24.98 -23.91
C GLN A 57 -6.86 -25.18 -22.39
N ALA A 58 -5.97 -25.95 -21.79
CA ALA A 58 -5.92 -26.13 -20.34
C ALA A 58 -5.65 -24.80 -19.62
N TYR A 59 -4.78 -23.95 -20.17
CA TYR A 59 -4.52 -22.62 -19.63
C TYR A 59 -5.77 -21.73 -19.61
N LEU A 60 -6.58 -21.75 -20.67
CA LEU A 60 -7.86 -21.03 -20.73
C LEU A 60 -8.85 -21.56 -19.69
N TRP A 61 -8.96 -22.88 -19.53
CA TRP A 61 -9.80 -23.48 -18.49
C TRP A 61 -9.32 -23.11 -17.08
N LEU A 62 -8.01 -23.10 -16.85
CA LEU A 62 -7.43 -22.69 -15.57
C LEU A 62 -7.74 -21.22 -15.26
N MET A 63 -7.62 -20.33 -16.24
CA MET A 63 -8.02 -18.93 -16.11
C MET A 63 -9.51 -18.82 -15.75
N LEU A 64 -10.39 -19.54 -16.46
CA LEU A 64 -11.82 -19.54 -16.18
C LEU A 64 -12.15 -20.03 -14.75
N ILE A 65 -11.55 -21.15 -14.33
CA ILE A 65 -11.72 -21.69 -12.97
C ILE A 65 -11.20 -20.69 -11.93
N CYS A 66 -10.05 -20.06 -12.19
CA CYS A 66 -9.50 -19.04 -11.32
C CYS A 66 -10.47 -17.87 -11.14
N PHE A 67 -11.09 -17.38 -12.22
CA PHE A 67 -12.14 -16.35 -12.12
C PHE A 67 -13.36 -16.83 -11.32
N ILE A 68 -13.84 -18.05 -11.55
CA ILE A 68 -14.99 -18.62 -10.83
C ILE A 68 -14.72 -18.72 -9.32
N ILE A 69 -13.48 -18.97 -8.90
CA ILE A 69 -13.10 -19.05 -7.49
C ILE A 69 -12.78 -17.66 -6.92
N MET A 70 -12.02 -16.84 -7.64
CA MET A 70 -11.56 -15.53 -7.17
C MET A 70 -12.68 -14.51 -7.05
N ILE A 71 -13.65 -14.47 -7.97
CA ILE A 71 -14.76 -13.52 -7.92
C ILE A 71 -15.59 -13.67 -6.63
N PRO A 72 -16.13 -14.86 -6.28
CA PRO A 72 -16.86 -15.03 -5.04
C PRO A 72 -15.95 -14.92 -3.81
N LEU A 73 -14.68 -15.33 -3.89
CA LEU A 73 -13.73 -15.16 -2.78
C LEU A 73 -13.51 -13.68 -2.48
N VAL A 74 -13.19 -12.85 -3.48
CA VAL A 74 -12.99 -11.40 -3.31
C VAL A 74 -14.28 -10.74 -2.84
N PHE A 75 -15.44 -11.11 -3.39
CA PHE A 75 -16.73 -10.59 -2.94
C PHE A 75 -17.01 -10.98 -1.48
N PHE A 76 -16.74 -12.23 -1.11
CA PHE A 76 -16.89 -12.70 0.27
C PHE A 76 -15.94 -11.96 1.21
N ILE A 77 -14.65 -11.82 0.87
CA ILE A 77 -13.68 -11.11 1.68
C ILE A 77 -14.05 -9.63 1.81
N THR A 78 -14.37 -8.93 0.73
CA THR A 78 -14.73 -7.50 0.78
C THR A 78 -16.04 -7.23 1.54
N LYS A 79 -17.00 -8.16 1.50
CA LYS A 79 -18.25 -8.06 2.27
C LYS A 79 -18.10 -8.39 3.74
N ASN A 80 -17.22 -9.33 4.08
CA ASN A 80 -16.97 -9.76 5.46
C ASN A 80 -15.80 -9.02 6.12
N LEU A 81 -15.03 -8.24 5.36
CA LEU A 81 -14.05 -7.30 5.89
C LEU A 81 -14.83 -6.16 6.54
N PRO A 82 -14.80 -6.02 7.88
CA PRO A 82 -15.59 -4.99 8.54
C PRO A 82 -15.16 -3.62 8.00
N ALA A 83 -16.15 -2.86 7.52
CA ALA A 83 -16.00 -1.46 7.11
C ALA A 83 -15.43 -0.54 8.21
N ALA A 84 -15.17 -1.08 9.40
CA ALA A 84 -14.42 -0.44 10.48
C ALA A 84 -12.98 -0.04 10.10
N ALA A 85 -12.38 -0.64 9.08
CA ALA A 85 -11.09 -0.17 8.53
C ALA A 85 -11.26 0.94 7.47
N MET A 86 -12.48 1.22 7.00
CA MET A 86 -12.81 2.36 6.13
C MET A 86 -13.24 3.60 6.93
N GLN A 87 -12.94 3.66 8.23
CA GLN A 87 -12.94 4.90 8.99
C GLN A 87 -11.50 5.38 9.22
N GLN A 88 -10.95 6.05 8.21
CA GLN A 88 -10.00 7.13 8.34
C GLN A 88 -10.07 7.84 6.97
N HIS A 89 -10.79 8.94 6.82
CA HIS A 89 -10.51 10.16 7.53
C HIS A 89 -11.78 11.04 7.55
N ASN A 90 -12.50 11.04 8.67
CA ASN A 90 -13.28 12.21 9.03
C ASN A 90 -12.23 13.30 9.31
N PHE A 91 -11.84 14.07 8.28
CA PHE A 91 -11.13 15.35 8.49
C PHE A 91 -12.16 16.13 9.26
N GLY A 92 -12.04 16.12 10.60
CA GLY A 92 -13.07 16.65 11.48
C GLY A 92 -13.58 17.92 10.85
N GLN A 93 -14.86 17.93 10.48
CA GLN A 93 -15.45 19.14 9.93
C GLN A 93 -15.07 20.25 10.92
N PRO A 94 -14.30 21.28 10.51
CA PRO A 94 -14.02 22.35 11.43
C PRO A 94 -15.40 22.87 11.82
N ALA A 95 -15.59 23.13 13.11
CA ALA A 95 -16.88 23.43 13.72
C ALA A 95 -17.49 24.77 13.27
N TYR A 96 -17.34 25.15 11.99
CA TYR A 96 -17.93 26.33 11.37
C TYR A 96 -19.30 26.04 10.72
N GLU A 97 -19.72 24.77 10.63
CA GLU A 97 -21.03 24.40 10.08
C GLU A 97 -22.19 24.49 11.08
N ALA A 98 -21.95 24.92 12.32
CA ALA A 98 -23.05 25.40 13.13
C ALA A 98 -23.71 26.58 12.37
N PRO A 99 -25.01 26.51 12.02
CA PRO A 99 -25.64 27.59 11.30
C PRO A 99 -25.46 28.88 12.10
N MET A 100 -24.96 29.93 11.47
CA MET A 100 -24.68 31.23 12.11
C MET A 100 -25.96 31.95 12.61
N ASN A 101 -27.10 31.26 12.66
CA ASN A 101 -28.38 31.77 13.16
C ASN A 101 -28.51 31.70 14.68
N ASN A 102 -27.56 31.06 15.39
CA ASN A 102 -27.61 30.90 16.85
C ASN A 102 -26.34 31.38 17.57
N MET A 103 -25.40 32.07 16.91
CA MET A 103 -24.30 32.72 17.61
C MET A 103 -24.89 33.93 18.37
N PRO A 104 -24.78 33.99 19.72
CA PRO A 104 -25.12 35.22 20.43
C PRO A 104 -24.24 36.31 19.84
N SER A 105 -24.82 37.46 19.49
CA SER A 105 -24.04 38.63 19.09
C SER A 105 -23.24 39.10 20.31
N GLU A 106 -22.09 38.47 20.53
CA GLU A 106 -21.15 38.83 21.58
C GLU A 106 -20.54 40.16 21.14
N LYS A 107 -21.14 41.23 21.64
CA LYS A 107 -20.65 42.60 21.51
C LYS A 107 -19.17 42.58 21.93
N PHE A 108 -18.31 43.01 21.02
CA PHE A 108 -16.89 43.16 21.27
C PHE A 108 -16.70 44.18 22.40
N ASP A 109 -16.60 43.71 23.64
CA ASP A 109 -16.38 44.55 24.81
C ASP A 109 -14.90 44.96 24.80
N ALA A 110 -14.63 46.15 24.26
CA ALA A 110 -13.29 46.75 24.17
C ALA A 110 -12.58 46.89 25.54
N ASN A 111 -13.32 46.76 26.64
CA ASN A 111 -12.81 46.80 28.01
C ASN A 111 -12.27 45.45 28.50
N SER A 112 -12.33 44.39 27.69
CA SER A 112 -11.78 43.07 28.01
C SER A 112 -10.46 42.76 27.29
N LEU A 113 -9.89 43.74 26.58
CA LEU A 113 -8.52 43.64 26.08
C LEU A 113 -7.56 43.68 27.28
N PRO A 114 -6.60 42.74 27.38
CA PRO A 114 -5.56 42.83 28.41
C PRO A 114 -4.79 44.13 28.20
N GLU A 115 -4.69 44.95 29.24
CA GLU A 115 -3.84 46.14 29.21
C GLU A 115 -2.42 45.70 28.87
N GLN A 116 -1.87 46.28 27.81
CA GLN A 116 -0.54 45.96 27.34
C GLN A 116 0.46 46.62 28.29
N ASP A 117 0.83 45.90 29.36
CA ASP A 117 1.98 46.22 30.20
C ASP A 117 3.22 46.39 29.30
N SER A 118 3.78 47.60 29.33
CA SER A 118 5.00 47.98 28.67
C SER A 118 6.17 47.29 29.38
N SER A 119 6.60 46.17 28.80
CA SER A 119 7.75 45.33 29.21
C SER A 119 9.11 46.07 29.34
N ALA A 120 9.16 47.39 29.28
CA ALA A 120 10.36 48.19 29.51
C ALA A 120 10.61 48.49 31.01
N ASP A 121 9.58 48.51 31.85
CA ASP A 121 9.74 48.91 33.26
C ASP A 121 10.41 47.81 34.13
N ASN A 122 10.23 46.54 33.78
CA ASN A 122 10.79 45.41 34.53
C ASN A 122 12.30 45.15 34.33
N MET A 123 12.98 45.92 33.48
CA MET A 123 14.44 45.78 33.29
C MET A 123 15.28 46.58 34.30
N LEU A 124 14.69 47.56 35.00
CA LEU A 124 15.44 48.38 35.97
C LEU A 124 15.53 47.78 37.38
N GLU A 125 14.68 46.82 37.72
CA GLU A 125 14.68 46.19 39.06
C GLU A 125 15.74 45.08 39.19
N GLN A 126 16.03 44.35 38.11
CA GLN A 126 16.95 43.19 38.15
C GLN A 126 18.42 43.53 38.41
N GLU A 127 18.90 44.73 38.04
CA GLU A 127 20.29 45.12 38.33
C GLU A 127 20.53 45.44 39.81
N SER A 128 19.49 45.76 40.59
CA SER A 128 19.65 46.11 42.01
C SER A 128 19.78 44.90 42.94
N GLU A 129 19.18 43.75 42.58
CA GLU A 129 19.23 42.53 43.40
C GLU A 129 20.52 41.72 43.21
N ALA A 130 21.22 41.86 42.09
CA ALA A 130 22.47 41.13 41.84
C ALA A 130 23.66 41.58 42.73
N ALA A 131 23.52 42.69 43.47
CA ALA A 131 24.60 43.26 44.27
C ALA A 131 24.60 42.84 45.75
N SER A 132 23.62 42.07 46.24
CA SER A 132 23.46 41.83 47.69
C SER A 132 23.74 40.41 48.20
N GLU A 133 23.94 39.39 47.36
CA GLU A 133 24.13 38.01 47.84
C GLU A 133 25.57 37.53 47.64
N VAL A 134 26.49 38.07 48.46
CA VAL A 134 27.78 37.45 48.75
C VAL A 134 27.57 36.55 49.97
N PRO A 135 27.68 35.21 49.86
CA PRO A 135 27.54 34.35 51.02
C PRO A 135 28.80 34.41 51.89
N GLU A 136 28.67 34.99 53.08
CA GLU A 136 29.65 34.92 54.17
C GLU A 136 29.58 33.52 54.81
N GLU A 137 30.48 32.64 54.39
CA GLU A 137 30.63 31.29 54.93
C GLU A 137 31.43 31.32 56.25
N VAL A 138 30.72 31.12 57.37
CA VAL A 138 31.30 30.91 58.72
C VAL A 138 31.32 29.41 59.02
N PRO A 139 32.49 28.77 59.23
CA PRO A 139 32.59 27.34 59.51
C PRO A 139 32.61 27.07 61.02
N GLU A 140 31.60 26.39 61.56
CA GLU A 140 31.64 25.96 62.96
C GLU A 140 30.80 24.70 63.24
N ASN A 141 31.42 23.54 63.03
CA ASN A 141 31.43 22.36 63.92
C ASN A 141 32.11 21.20 63.16
N ALA A 142 33.30 20.76 63.57
CA ALA A 142 33.50 19.88 64.74
C ALA A 142 32.66 18.60 64.59
N GLU A 143 33.16 17.38 64.72
CA GLU A 143 34.44 16.82 65.06
C GLU A 143 34.20 15.30 65.02
N ALA A 144 35.24 14.52 64.76
CA ALA A 144 35.48 13.18 65.32
C ALA A 144 34.33 12.15 65.46
N ALA A 145 34.46 11.04 64.73
CA ALA A 145 34.67 9.69 65.30
C ALA A 145 34.57 8.67 64.14
N GLN A 146 35.73 8.18 63.67
CA GLN A 146 36.25 6.82 63.90
C GLN A 146 35.54 5.74 63.08
#